data_AF-A0A6A9SEU3-F1
#
_entry.id   AF-A0A6A9SEU3-F1
#
_cell.length_a   1.000
_cell.length_b   1.000
_cell.length_c   1.000
_cell.angle_alpha   90.00
_cell.angle_beta   90.00
_cell.angle_gamma   90.00
#
_symmetry.space_group_name_H-M   'P 1'
#
loop_
_entity.id
_entity.type
_entity.pdbx_description
1 polymer ?
#
loop_
_entity_poly.entity_id
_entity_poly.type
_entity_poly.pdbx_seq_one_letter_code
_entity_poly.pdbx_strand_id
1 'polypeptide(L)'
;MKRDADGEIVAFERGDVVWGVDPFKQDSHGTTESPDGGVAPRPWLVISTEAVPFHPEQYLCLTLTTRTWHEDAIPLAADDWVVGGAPAESSILPWSLSAIKHTFLDTTGELVARLDSVPDDDLPETGYQGQLDAAVTDAATQHIIDYLDASLHA
;
A
#
# COMPACT_ATOMS: atom_id res chain seq x y z
N MET A 1 3.92 11.37 -2.39
CA MET A 1 3.70 12.14 -3.62
C MET A 1 3.94 11.24 -4.81
N LYS A 2 3.23 11.47 -5.92
CA LYS A 2 3.40 10.76 -7.19
C LYS A 2 3.75 11.71 -8.33
N ARG A 3 4.28 11.17 -9.43
CA ARG A 3 4.38 11.91 -10.69
C ARG A 3 3.07 11.77 -11.46
N ASP A 4 2.51 12.87 -11.92
CA ASP A 4 1.39 12.85 -12.85
C ASP A 4 1.87 12.60 -14.30
N ALA A 5 0.94 12.67 -15.26
CA ALA A 5 1.22 12.45 -16.67
C ALA A 5 2.20 13.48 -17.28
N ASP A 6 2.29 14.67 -16.70
CA ASP A 6 3.21 15.74 -17.10
C ASP A 6 4.56 15.66 -16.37
N GLY A 7 4.69 14.71 -15.43
CA GLY A 7 5.90 14.45 -14.65
C GLY A 7 6.01 15.32 -13.39
N GLU A 8 4.97 16.10 -13.08
CA GLU A 8 4.89 16.97 -11.91
C GLU A 8 4.60 16.17 -10.64
N ILE A 9 5.15 16.64 -9.51
CA ILE A 9 4.99 15.97 -8.22
C ILE A 9 3.68 16.41 -7.57
N VAL A 10 2.74 15.48 -7.45
CA VAL A 10 1.40 15.70 -6.89
C VAL A 10 1.14 14.82 -5.65
N ALA A 11 0.10 15.15 -4.88
CA ALA A 11 -0.35 14.36 -3.74
C ALA A 11 -0.82 12.96 -4.18
N PHE A 12 -0.80 12.00 -3.24
CA PHE A 12 -1.49 10.73 -3.52
C PHE A 12 -2.99 10.95 -3.38
N GLU A 13 -3.72 10.20 -4.20
CA GLU A 13 -5.16 10.23 -4.24
C GLU A 13 -5.72 8.90 -3.75
N ARG A 14 -6.98 8.94 -3.31
CA ARG A 14 -7.71 7.73 -2.96
C ARG A 14 -7.74 6.77 -4.15
N GLY A 15 -7.44 5.50 -3.90
CA GLY A 15 -7.32 4.47 -4.91
C GLY A 15 -5.88 4.24 -5.40
N ASP A 16 -4.95 5.16 -5.12
CA ASP A 16 -3.55 4.94 -5.47
C ASP A 16 -2.99 3.72 -4.73
N VAL A 17 -2.36 2.81 -5.47
CA VAL A 17 -1.55 1.73 -4.91
C VAL A 17 -0.09 2.08 -5.13
N VAL A 18 0.65 2.17 -4.03
CA VAL A 18 2.01 2.67 -4.00
C VAL A 18 2.91 1.75 -3.20
N TRP A 19 4.17 1.65 -3.58
CA TRP A 19 5.15 0.97 -2.75
C TRP A 19 5.47 1.80 -1.52
N GLY A 20 5.74 1.14 -0.40
CA GLY A 20 6.17 1.82 0.79
C GLY A 20 6.84 0.91 1.78
N VAL A 21 7.64 1.53 2.64
CA VAL A 21 8.27 0.90 3.78
C VAL A 21 7.19 0.47 4.77
N ASP A 22 7.21 -0.79 5.18
CA ASP A 22 6.39 -1.26 6.30
C ASP A 22 7.10 -0.98 7.63
N PRO A 23 6.61 -0.02 8.44
CA PRO A 23 7.24 0.30 9.72
C PRO A 23 7.13 -0.83 10.76
N PHE A 24 6.31 -1.85 10.50
CA PHE A 24 6.04 -2.96 11.42
C PHE A 24 6.67 -4.29 10.99
N LYS A 25 7.14 -4.42 9.74
CA LYS A 25 7.95 -5.58 9.36
C LYS A 25 9.35 -5.42 9.94
N GLN A 26 9.50 -5.95 11.14
CA GLN A 26 10.74 -6.55 11.59
C GLN A 26 10.93 -7.85 10.81
N ASP A 27 12.16 -8.24 10.56
CA ASP A 27 12.45 -9.52 9.93
C ASP A 27 11.85 -10.68 10.71
N SER A 28 11.79 -11.84 10.07
CA SER A 28 11.38 -13.10 10.72
C SER A 28 12.28 -13.53 11.88
N HIS A 29 13.28 -12.72 12.27
CA HIS A 29 14.23 -12.96 13.36
C HIS A 29 14.10 -11.95 14.51
N GLY A 30 13.06 -11.09 14.49
CA GLY A 30 12.77 -10.15 15.57
C GLY A 30 13.71 -8.95 15.62
N THR A 31 14.39 -8.64 14.52
CA THR A 31 15.18 -7.43 14.34
C THR A 31 14.48 -6.51 13.35
N THR A 32 14.62 -5.19 13.48
CA THR A 32 14.14 -4.23 12.45
C THR A 32 14.89 -4.34 11.12
N GLU A 33 15.76 -5.36 10.95
CA GLU A 33 16.85 -5.30 9.99
C GLU A 33 16.85 -6.37 8.90
N SER A 34 15.85 -7.16 8.53
CA SER A 34 16.03 -8.26 7.53
C SER A 34 17.24 -9.20 7.85
N PRO A 35 17.37 -10.38 7.23
CA PRO A 35 18.63 -11.12 7.29
C PRO A 35 19.82 -10.34 6.69
N ASP A 36 19.51 -9.31 5.88
CA ASP A 36 20.45 -8.54 5.06
C ASP A 36 20.58 -7.04 5.45
N GLY A 37 20.01 -6.59 6.57
CA GLY A 37 19.99 -5.15 6.96
C GLY A 37 18.79 -4.36 6.42
N GLY A 38 17.82 -5.05 5.82
CA GLY A 38 16.71 -4.56 4.99
C GLY A 38 15.49 -3.98 5.68
N VAL A 39 14.93 -2.92 5.08
CA VAL A 39 13.52 -2.58 5.27
C VAL A 39 12.69 -3.42 4.32
N ALA A 40 11.64 -4.08 4.80
CA ALA A 40 10.77 -4.86 3.92
C ALA A 40 9.67 -3.97 3.33
N PRO A 41 9.75 -3.62 2.04
CA PRO A 41 8.72 -2.82 1.43
C PRO A 41 7.45 -3.66 1.22
N ARG A 42 6.31 -3.01 1.01
CA ARG A 42 5.09 -3.64 0.48
C ARG A 42 4.21 -2.64 -0.27
N PRO A 43 3.28 -3.11 -1.11
CA PRO A 43 2.20 -2.29 -1.67
C PRO A 43 1.21 -1.80 -0.61
N TRP A 44 0.81 -0.53 -0.74
CA TRP A 44 -0.17 0.17 0.09
C TRP A 44 -1.25 0.79 -0.79
N LEU A 45 -2.51 0.48 -0.53
CA LEU A 45 -3.67 1.17 -1.09
C LEU A 45 -4.01 2.40 -0.24
N VAL A 46 -3.99 3.59 -0.82
CA VAL A 46 -4.47 4.83 -0.21
C VAL A 46 -6.00 4.84 -0.20
N ILE A 47 -6.61 4.89 1.00
CA ILE A 47 -8.07 4.94 1.16
C ILE A 47 -8.58 6.29 1.67
N SER A 48 -7.70 7.13 2.24
CA SER A 48 -8.05 8.46 2.71
C SER A 48 -8.32 9.45 1.57
N THR A 49 -9.25 10.36 1.79
CA THR A 49 -9.42 11.58 0.98
C THR A 49 -8.63 12.75 1.58
N GLU A 50 -8.64 13.90 0.92
CA GLU A 50 -8.05 15.16 1.43
C GLU A 50 -8.70 15.67 2.73
N ALA A 51 -9.82 15.08 3.15
CA ALA A 51 -10.52 15.45 4.37
C ALA A 51 -9.78 15.01 5.66
N VAL A 52 -8.77 14.13 5.56
CA VAL A 52 -7.96 13.78 6.74
C VAL A 52 -7.10 14.98 7.17
N PRO A 53 -6.97 15.25 8.48
CA PRO A 53 -6.37 16.49 8.99
C PRO A 53 -4.86 16.66 8.70
N PHE A 54 -4.21 15.63 8.15
CA PHE A 54 -2.78 15.59 7.86
C PHE A 54 -2.49 15.37 6.38
N HIS A 55 -3.47 15.61 5.50
CA HIS A 55 -3.24 15.58 4.06
C HIS A 55 -2.47 16.84 3.62
N PRO A 56 -1.45 16.74 2.74
CA PRO A 56 -0.94 15.54 2.05
C PRO A 56 0.25 14.84 2.74
N GLU A 57 0.57 15.19 3.99
CA GLU A 57 1.71 14.65 4.73
C GLU A 57 1.54 13.19 5.16
N GLN A 58 0.31 12.78 5.48
CA GLN A 58 -0.05 11.44 5.94
C GLN A 58 -1.34 10.95 5.29
N TYR A 59 -1.38 9.64 5.04
CA TYR A 59 -2.50 8.96 4.40
C TYR A 59 -2.97 7.79 5.26
N LEU A 60 -4.25 7.44 5.16
CA LEU A 60 -4.76 6.17 5.65
C LEU A 60 -4.62 5.15 4.53
N CYS A 61 -3.95 4.05 4.81
CA CYS A 61 -3.66 3.01 3.84
C CYS A 61 -4.02 1.62 4.35
N LEU A 62 -4.28 0.72 3.39
CA LEU A 62 -4.39 -0.73 3.59
C LEU A 62 -3.23 -1.43 2.89
N THR A 63 -2.74 -2.54 3.44
CA THR A 63 -1.72 -3.36 2.79
C THR A 63 -2.33 -4.31 1.76
N LEU A 64 -1.56 -4.62 0.71
CA LEU A 64 -1.84 -5.72 -0.19
C LEU A 64 -0.92 -6.92 0.14
N THR A 65 -1.36 -8.11 -0.24
CA THR A 65 -0.58 -9.35 -0.13
C THR A 65 -0.83 -10.25 -1.33
N THR A 66 0.16 -11.06 -1.68
CA THR A 66 0.03 -12.17 -2.64
C THR A 66 -0.52 -13.45 -1.98
N ARG A 67 -0.76 -13.43 -0.66
CA ARG A 67 -1.28 -14.56 0.09
C ARG A 67 -2.80 -14.64 -0.04
N THR A 68 -3.28 -15.69 -0.69
CA THR A 68 -4.70 -15.92 -1.00
C THR A 68 -5.46 -16.70 0.07
N TRP A 69 -4.82 -17.12 1.16
CA TRP A 69 -5.43 -17.99 2.19
C TRP A 69 -6.18 -17.24 3.29
N HIS A 70 -6.18 -15.91 3.25
CA HIS A 70 -6.94 -15.10 4.18
C HIS A 70 -8.39 -15.00 3.68
N GLU A 71 -9.33 -15.68 4.35
CA GLU A 71 -10.73 -15.79 3.93
C GLU A 71 -11.43 -14.42 3.75
N ASP A 72 -11.05 -13.43 4.57
CA ASP A 72 -11.62 -12.09 4.52
C ASP A 72 -10.81 -11.11 3.63
N ALA A 73 -9.73 -11.56 2.98
CA ALA A 73 -9.00 -10.71 2.05
C ALA A 73 -9.82 -10.43 0.79
N ILE A 74 -9.71 -9.21 0.26
CA ILE A 74 -10.44 -8.80 -0.94
C ILE A 74 -9.56 -9.07 -2.16
N PRO A 75 -9.87 -10.07 -3.00
CA PRO A 75 -9.07 -10.38 -4.17
C PRO A 75 -9.13 -9.24 -5.19
N LEU A 76 -8.00 -8.99 -5.86
CA LEU A 76 -7.90 -8.02 -6.95
C LEU A 76 -7.83 -8.74 -8.29
N ALA A 77 -8.73 -8.39 -9.19
CA ALA A 77 -8.71 -8.76 -10.60
C ALA A 77 -7.91 -7.74 -11.42
N ALA A 78 -7.54 -8.12 -12.65
CA ALA A 78 -6.86 -7.20 -13.57
C ALA A 78 -7.72 -5.98 -13.91
N ASP A 79 -9.04 -6.16 -14.05
CA ASP A 79 -9.99 -5.10 -14.40
C ASP A 79 -10.30 -4.14 -13.23
N ASP A 80 -9.81 -4.44 -12.02
CA ASP A 80 -9.93 -3.53 -10.86
C ASP A 80 -8.94 -2.36 -10.95
N TRP A 81 -7.97 -2.41 -11.86
CA TRP A 81 -6.96 -1.38 -12.06
C TRP A 81 -7.36 -0.42 -13.17
N VAL A 82 -7.49 0.87 -12.84
CA VAL A 82 -7.67 1.95 -13.83
C VAL A 82 -6.34 2.30 -14.50
N VAL A 83 -5.26 2.27 -13.71
CA VAL A 83 -3.89 2.52 -14.14
C VAL A 83 -2.99 1.47 -13.49
N GLY A 84 -2.02 0.96 -14.24
CA GLY A 84 -1.01 0.05 -13.70
C GLY A 84 -1.54 -1.37 -13.48
N GLY A 85 -1.06 -2.01 -12.42
CA GLY A 85 -1.40 -3.39 -12.10
C GLY A 85 -0.58 -3.96 -10.94
N ALA A 86 -0.85 -5.21 -10.62
CA ALA A 86 -0.01 -6.01 -9.74
C ALA A 86 0.84 -7.00 -10.55
N PRO A 87 2.12 -7.19 -10.23
CA PRO A 87 2.99 -8.19 -10.87
C PRO A 87 2.55 -9.65 -10.60
N ALA A 88 1.75 -9.87 -9.56
CA ALA A 88 1.22 -11.17 -9.18
C ALA A 88 -0.21 -11.02 -8.64
N GLU A 89 -0.99 -12.11 -8.67
CA GLU A 89 -2.32 -12.16 -8.04
C GLU A 89 -2.22 -11.71 -6.58
N SER A 90 -3.06 -10.75 -6.23
CA SER A 90 -2.96 -10.03 -4.96
C SER A 90 -4.33 -9.83 -4.34
N SER A 91 -4.35 -9.54 -3.04
CA SER A 91 -5.55 -9.23 -2.29
C SER A 91 -5.29 -8.08 -1.31
N ILE A 92 -6.30 -7.25 -1.08
CA ILE A 92 -6.27 -6.21 -0.04
C ILE A 92 -6.55 -6.89 1.30
N LEU A 93 -5.80 -6.54 2.34
CA LEU A 93 -6.07 -6.99 3.70
C LEU A 93 -6.94 -5.94 4.43
N PRO A 94 -8.25 -6.15 4.60
CA PRO A 94 -9.14 -5.11 5.10
C PRO A 94 -8.91 -4.73 6.56
N TRP A 95 -8.28 -5.56 7.39
CA TRP A 95 -7.91 -5.20 8.78
C TRP A 95 -6.59 -4.44 8.89
N SER A 96 -5.85 -4.25 7.80
CA SER A 96 -4.47 -3.72 7.82
C SER A 96 -4.39 -2.19 7.73
N LEU A 97 -5.26 -1.49 8.49
CA LEU A 97 -5.30 -0.03 8.50
C LEU A 97 -4.04 0.57 9.12
N SER A 98 -3.40 1.51 8.42
CA SER A 98 -2.25 2.26 8.92
C SER A 98 -2.28 3.72 8.47
N ALA A 99 -1.89 4.63 9.37
CA ALA A 99 -1.61 6.02 9.04
C ALA A 99 -0.13 6.18 8.69
N ILE A 100 0.20 6.45 7.42
CA ILE A 100 1.57 6.43 6.91
C ILE A 100 1.95 7.79 6.36
N LYS A 101 3.14 8.28 6.74
CA LYS A 101 3.71 9.51 6.17
C LYS A 101 4.09 9.30 4.72
N HIS A 102 3.88 10.31 3.88
CA HIS A 102 4.26 10.27 2.49
C HIS A 102 5.75 9.94 2.28
N THR A 103 6.61 10.19 3.27
CA THR A 103 8.06 9.94 3.19
C THR A 103 8.41 8.46 3.23
N PHE A 104 7.48 7.61 3.65
CA PHE A 104 7.60 6.15 3.63
C PHE A 104 6.92 5.52 2.42
N LEU A 105 6.33 6.33 1.55
CA LEU A 105 5.60 5.90 0.37
C LEU A 105 6.29 6.46 -0.87
N ASP A 106 6.36 5.67 -1.92
CA ASP A 106 7.07 6.04 -3.12
C ASP A 106 6.50 5.37 -4.38
N THR A 107 6.27 6.20 -5.38
CA THR A 107 5.79 5.80 -6.72
C THR A 107 6.83 6.06 -7.80
N THR A 108 7.99 6.62 -7.48
CA THR A 108 9.09 6.81 -8.44
C THR A 108 10.15 5.72 -8.32
N GLY A 109 10.09 4.91 -7.25
CA GLY A 109 11.10 3.90 -6.94
C GLY A 109 12.40 4.49 -6.37
N GLU A 110 12.48 5.81 -6.18
CA GLU A 110 13.65 6.49 -5.61
C GLU A 110 13.86 6.19 -4.12
N LEU A 111 12.81 6.12 -3.30
CA LEU A 111 12.88 5.73 -1.89
C LEU A 111 13.40 4.30 -1.77
N VAL A 112 12.86 3.43 -2.61
CA VAL A 112 13.23 2.03 -2.70
C VAL A 112 14.69 1.87 -3.15
N ALA A 113 15.10 2.58 -4.21
CA ALA A 113 16.49 2.56 -4.70
C ALA A 113 17.49 3.21 -3.73
N ARG A 114 17.02 4.05 -2.80
CA ARG A 114 17.84 4.68 -1.74
C ARG A 114 17.95 3.86 -0.47
N LEU A 115 17.10 2.85 -0.32
CA LEU A 115 17.23 1.86 0.74
C LEU A 115 18.15 0.78 0.21
N ASP A 116 19.46 0.94 0.45
CA ASP A 116 20.58 0.01 0.10
C ASP A 116 20.38 -1.44 0.59
N SER A 117 19.24 -1.75 1.19
CA SER A 117 18.94 -2.97 1.92
C SER A 117 17.64 -3.65 1.50
N VAL A 118 16.98 -3.17 0.43
CA VAL A 118 15.94 -3.97 -0.23
C VAL A 118 16.61 -4.91 -1.24
N PRO A 119 16.43 -6.23 -1.14
CA PRO A 119 16.92 -7.16 -2.16
C PRO A 119 16.31 -6.79 -3.53
N ASP A 120 17.14 -6.74 -4.59
CA ASP A 120 16.68 -6.42 -5.96
C ASP A 120 15.49 -7.29 -6.40
N ASP A 121 15.43 -8.54 -5.94
CA ASP A 121 14.36 -9.50 -6.27
C ASP A 121 12.99 -9.14 -5.65
N ASP A 122 12.96 -8.32 -4.60
CA ASP A 122 11.71 -7.89 -3.93
C ASP A 122 11.10 -6.64 -4.59
N LEU A 123 11.79 -6.07 -5.58
CA LEU A 123 11.35 -4.91 -6.34
C LEU A 123 10.82 -5.35 -7.69
N PRO A 124 9.51 -5.22 -7.95
CA PRO A 124 9.01 -5.49 -9.28
C PRO A 124 9.61 -4.48 -10.24
N GLU A 125 10.12 -4.94 -11.39
CA GLU A 125 10.71 -4.07 -12.44
C GLU A 125 9.76 -2.93 -12.86
N THR A 126 8.46 -3.12 -12.68
CA THR A 126 7.39 -2.13 -12.96
C THR A 126 6.63 -1.67 -11.72
N GLY A 127 6.99 -2.13 -10.51
CA GLY A 127 6.33 -1.82 -9.24
C GLY A 127 4.86 -2.29 -9.11
N TYR A 128 4.30 -2.16 -7.89
CA TYR A 128 2.88 -1.96 -7.63
C TYR A 128 2.69 -0.46 -7.65
N GLN A 129 2.38 0.06 -8.83
CA GLN A 129 2.15 1.47 -9.03
C GLN A 129 0.95 1.57 -9.94
N GLY A 130 -0.10 2.20 -9.44
CA GLY A 130 -1.35 2.25 -10.16
C GLY A 130 -2.45 2.87 -9.34
N GLN A 131 -3.64 2.83 -9.91
CA GLN A 131 -4.84 3.31 -9.27
C GLN A 131 -5.92 2.26 -9.44
N LEU A 132 -6.52 1.85 -8.33
CA LEU A 132 -7.68 0.98 -8.34
C LEU A 132 -8.94 1.78 -8.67
N ASP A 133 -9.92 1.07 -9.23
CA ASP A 133 -11.26 1.60 -9.43
C ASP A 133 -11.89 2.04 -8.10
N ALA A 134 -12.75 3.05 -8.21
CA ALA A 134 -13.44 3.63 -7.07
C ALA A 134 -14.30 2.59 -6.33
N ALA A 135 -14.98 1.68 -7.05
CA ALA A 135 -15.86 0.69 -6.44
C ALA A 135 -15.08 -0.32 -5.57
N VAL A 136 -13.90 -0.75 -6.03
CA VAL A 136 -13.03 -1.67 -5.27
C VAL A 136 -12.45 -0.97 -4.05
N THR A 137 -12.02 0.29 -4.22
CA THR A 137 -11.52 1.11 -3.11
C THR A 137 -12.61 1.40 -2.08
N ASP A 138 -13.84 1.66 -2.52
CA ASP A 138 -15.03 1.81 -1.69
C ASP A 138 -15.35 0.54 -0.91
N ALA A 139 -15.37 -0.61 -1.58
CA ALA A 139 -15.60 -1.90 -0.95
C ALA A 139 -14.55 -2.19 0.14
N ALA A 140 -13.27 -1.94 -0.14
CA ALA A 140 -12.20 -2.11 0.84
C ALA A 140 -12.33 -1.14 2.02
N THR A 141 -12.72 0.11 1.77
CA THR A 141 -12.96 1.11 2.81
C THR A 141 -14.16 0.73 3.68
N GLN A 142 -15.25 0.25 3.09
CA GLN A 142 -16.42 -0.18 3.85
C GLN A 142 -16.09 -1.40 4.71
N HIS A 143 -15.33 -2.35 4.18
CA HIS A 143 -14.93 -3.54 4.93
C HIS A 143 -14.15 -3.19 6.20
N ILE A 144 -13.18 -2.27 6.15
CA ILE A 144 -12.48 -1.84 7.38
C ILE A 144 -13.41 -1.13 8.37
N ILE A 145 -14.38 -0.33 7.90
CA ILE A 145 -15.37 0.32 8.76
C ILE A 145 -16.19 -0.74 9.49
N ASP A 146 -16.72 -1.72 8.76
CA ASP A 146 -17.54 -2.81 9.31
C ASP A 146 -16.72 -3.66 10.29
N TYR A 147 -15.47 -3.95 9.94
CA TYR A 147 -14.54 -4.69 10.81
C TYR A 147 -14.27 -3.93 12.13
N LEU A 148 -14.04 -2.62 12.06
CA LEU A 148 -13.80 -1.79 13.24
C LEU A 148 -15.05 -1.69 14.11
N ASP A 149 -16.23 -1.48 13.51
CA ASP A 149 -17.51 -1.43 14.23
C ASP A 149 -17.74 -2.75 14.98
N ALA A 150 -17.63 -3.88 14.28
CA ALA A 150 -17.79 -5.20 14.85
C ALA A 150 -16.74 -5.52 15.94
N SER A 151 -15.50 -5.03 15.81
CA SER A 151 -14.42 -5.36 16.75
C SER A 151 -14.37 -4.46 17.98
N LEU A 152 -14.83 -3.22 17.88
CA LEU A 152 -14.72 -2.20 18.95
C LEU A 152 -16.03 -1.94 19.68
N HIS A 153 -17.17 -2.31 19.09
CA HIS A 153 -18.50 -2.10 19.66
C HIS A 153 -19.26 -3.41 19.98
N ALA A 154 -18.57 -4.56 19.95
CA ALA A 154 -19.11 -5.86 20.38
C ALA A 154 -19.55 -5.90 21.86
#